data_AF-A0A3B8V1I3-F1
#
_entry.id   AF-A0A3B8V1I3-F1
#
_cell.length_a   1.000
_cell.length_b   1.000
_cell.length_c   1.000
_cell.angle_alpha   90.00
_cell.angle_beta   90.00
_cell.angle_gamma   90.00
#
_symmetry.space_group_name_H-M   'P 1'
#
loop_
_entity.id
_entity.type
_entity.pdbx_description
1 polymer ?
#
loop_
_entity_poly.entity_id
_entity_poly.type
_entity_poly.pdbx_seq_one_letter_code
_entity_poly.pdbx_strand_id
1 'polypeptide(L)'
;MSTTDVSAKDVMALRQKTGLGMMDCKKALIAAGGDADAAEAALREKLKGKMDTRADRAAGEGCISIVIDGSNAAIIELRAETDFTARNDSFRELATQIATNALSGPDGDVALDDAMTKALDEVRITTGENISLARGTKMSGGSFGSYLHHDSKLGVLLQFEGELPEDLATGICQHVAANVPTPMAVDEHGLPGDLVALKAGEAKAEAENSGKPPEIAAKIAEGKIRKFFEEVTLVGQKYVRDDSKQIGSLLPKGTSLKNFVRLQVGGE
;
A
#
# COMPACT_ATOMS: atom_id res chain seq x y z
N MET A 1 6.79 -12.12 53.20
CA MET A 1 6.15 -11.52 52.01
C MET A 1 4.93 -12.36 51.70
N SER A 2 3.73 -11.79 51.78
CA SER A 2 2.49 -12.51 51.45
C SER A 2 2.54 -12.86 49.96
N THR A 3 2.69 -14.14 49.63
CA THR A 3 2.55 -14.61 48.25
C THR A 3 1.07 -14.55 47.92
N THR A 4 0.63 -13.50 47.22
CA THR A 4 -0.71 -13.42 46.65
C THR A 4 -0.96 -14.69 45.84
N ASP A 5 -1.85 -15.55 46.32
CA ASP A 5 -2.13 -16.84 45.70
C ASP A 5 -3.17 -16.61 44.59
N VAL A 6 -2.72 -16.64 43.34
CA VAL A 6 -3.55 -16.38 42.16
C VAL A 6 -3.97 -17.72 41.55
N SER A 7 -5.26 -17.88 41.26
CA SER A 7 -5.77 -19.17 40.82
C SER A 7 -5.26 -19.53 39.41
N ALA A 8 -5.02 -20.81 39.15
CA ALA A 8 -4.63 -21.27 37.82
C ALA A 8 -5.68 -20.93 36.75
N LYS A 9 -6.95 -20.83 37.15
CA LYS A 9 -8.06 -20.42 36.29
C LYS A 9 -7.91 -18.96 35.85
N ASP A 10 -7.57 -18.05 36.77
CA ASP A 10 -7.42 -16.63 36.46
C ASP A 10 -6.19 -16.39 35.59
N VAL A 11 -5.10 -17.12 35.85
CA VAL A 11 -3.91 -17.10 34.99
C VAL A 11 -4.24 -17.60 33.57
N MET A 12 -5.00 -18.69 33.45
CA MET A 12 -5.45 -19.21 32.15
C MET A 12 -6.38 -18.24 31.42
N ALA A 13 -7.31 -17.60 32.14
CA ALA A 13 -8.22 -16.62 31.56
C ALA A 13 -7.46 -15.41 31.01
N LEU A 14 -6.52 -14.86 31.80
CA LEU A 14 -5.67 -13.75 31.35
C LEU A 14 -4.79 -14.16 30.16
N ARG A 15 -4.26 -15.39 30.15
CA ARG A 15 -3.53 -15.93 29.00
C ARG A 15 -4.40 -16.05 27.75
N GLN A 16 -5.62 -16.56 27.88
CA GLN A 16 -6.54 -16.68 26.75
C GLN A 16 -6.91 -15.30 26.19
N LYS A 17 -7.08 -14.31 27.07
CA LYS A 17 -7.42 -12.93 26.68
C LYS A 17 -6.25 -12.20 26.02
N THR A 18 -5.02 -12.43 26.48
CA THR A 18 -3.82 -11.66 26.03
C THR A 18 -2.94 -12.40 25.03
N GLY A 19 -3.06 -13.73 24.92
CA GLY A 19 -2.18 -14.58 24.11
C GLY A 19 -0.79 -14.83 24.71
N LEU A 20 -0.48 -14.28 25.90
CA LEU A 20 0.87 -14.26 26.45
C LEU A 20 1.29 -15.56 27.15
N GLY A 21 2.59 -15.66 27.45
CA GLY A 21 3.15 -16.78 28.21
C GLY A 21 2.49 -16.94 29.59
N MET A 22 2.23 -18.18 30.00
CA MET A 22 1.55 -18.50 31.26
C MET A 22 2.21 -17.85 32.48
N MET A 23 3.55 -17.83 32.50
CA MET A 23 4.32 -17.25 33.61
C MET A 23 4.29 -15.72 33.63
N ASP A 24 4.18 -15.06 32.47
CA ASP A 24 4.04 -13.61 32.42
C ASP A 24 2.66 -13.19 32.94
N CYS A 25 1.60 -13.91 32.55
CA CYS A 25 0.25 -13.72 33.09
C CYS A 25 0.21 -13.93 34.61
N LYS A 26 0.85 -15.01 35.10
CA LYS A 26 0.92 -15.29 36.54
C LYS A 26 1.65 -14.18 37.31
N LYS A 27 2.79 -13.72 36.80
CA LYS A 27 3.58 -12.66 37.45
C LYS A 27 2.81 -11.33 37.49
N ALA A 28 2.11 -10.99 36.40
CA ALA A 28 1.30 -9.79 36.34
C ALA A 28 0.14 -9.83 37.35
N LEU A 29 -0.58 -10.95 37.43
CA LEU A 29 -1.65 -11.13 38.42
C LEU A 29 -1.13 -11.04 39.86
N ILE A 30 0.02 -11.64 40.16
CA ILE A 30 0.64 -11.53 41.50
C ILE A 30 0.98 -10.05 41.82
N ALA A 31 1.57 -9.33 40.86
CA ALA A 31 1.95 -7.93 41.04
C ALA A 31 0.74 -7.00 41.17
N ALA A 32 -0.36 -7.32 40.48
CA ALA A 32 -1.63 -6.61 40.55
C ALA A 32 -2.50 -7.03 41.75
N GLY A 33 -2.00 -7.87 42.66
CA GLY A 33 -2.77 -8.32 43.82
C GLY A 33 -3.98 -9.20 43.48
N GLY A 34 -3.96 -9.87 42.32
CA GLY A 34 -5.06 -10.68 41.80
C GLY A 34 -6.06 -9.91 40.94
N ASP A 35 -5.91 -8.60 40.77
CA ASP A 35 -6.74 -7.79 39.88
C ASP A 35 -6.39 -8.09 38.41
N ALA A 36 -7.34 -8.71 37.69
CA ALA A 36 -7.16 -9.12 36.31
C ALA A 36 -7.06 -7.93 35.34
N ASP A 37 -7.81 -6.85 35.56
CA ASP A 37 -7.82 -5.69 34.68
C ASP A 37 -6.54 -4.87 34.86
N ALA A 38 -6.09 -4.69 36.11
CA ALA A 38 -4.82 -4.05 36.40
C ALA A 38 -3.63 -4.88 35.90
N ALA A 39 -3.68 -6.22 36.01
CA ALA A 39 -2.66 -7.11 35.46
C ALA A 39 -2.59 -7.02 33.93
N GLU A 40 -3.73 -6.97 33.25
CA GLU A 40 -3.80 -6.81 31.81
C GLU A 40 -3.22 -5.46 31.36
N ALA A 41 -3.62 -4.37 32.01
CA ALA A 41 -3.11 -3.03 31.69
C ALA A 41 -1.58 -2.97 31.85
N ALA A 42 -1.05 -3.50 32.95
CA ALA A 42 0.40 -3.54 33.19
C ALA A 42 1.15 -4.42 32.17
N LEU A 43 0.57 -5.54 31.74
CA LEU A 43 1.15 -6.37 30.68
C LEU A 43 1.20 -5.62 29.35
N ARG A 44 0.10 -4.95 28.96
CA ARG A 44 0.04 -4.14 27.74
C ARG A 44 1.11 -3.05 27.73
N GLU A 45 1.20 -2.28 28.80
CA GLU A 45 2.21 -1.21 28.97
C GLU A 45 3.64 -1.74 28.78
N LYS A 46 3.97 -2.84 29.47
CA LYS A 46 5.29 -3.48 29.41
C LYS A 46 5.62 -4.00 28.02
N LEU A 47 4.64 -4.52 27.30
CA LEU A 47 4.85 -5.09 25.97
C LEU A 47 4.95 -4.01 24.91
N LYS A 48 4.20 -2.92 25.05
CA LYS A 48 4.37 -1.73 24.21
C LYS A 48 5.82 -1.22 24.26
N GLY A 49 6.37 -1.05 25.47
CA GLY A 49 7.78 -0.68 25.62
C GLY A 49 8.77 -1.70 25.04
N LYS A 50 8.43 -3.00 24.97
CA LYS A 50 9.23 -3.99 24.25
C LYS A 50 9.10 -3.86 22.73
N MET A 51 7.93 -3.50 22.21
CA MET A 51 7.72 -3.30 20.78
C MET A 51 8.49 -2.08 20.28
N ASP A 52 8.59 -1.02 21.08
CA ASP A 52 9.42 0.14 20.75
C ASP A 52 10.89 -0.26 20.51
N THR A 53 11.41 -1.24 21.26
CA THR A 53 12.78 -1.77 21.04
C THR A 53 12.93 -2.68 19.82
N ARG A 54 11.82 -3.01 19.14
CA ARG A 54 11.79 -3.88 17.95
C ARG A 54 11.49 -3.13 16.67
N ALA A 55 11.16 -1.85 16.74
CA ALA A 55 10.82 -1.02 15.59
C ALA A 55 11.94 -1.01 14.51
N ASP A 56 13.21 -1.15 14.93
CA ASP A 56 14.37 -1.17 14.04
C ASP A 56 14.58 -2.50 13.30
N ARG A 57 13.82 -3.55 13.62
CA ARG A 57 13.96 -4.84 12.95
C ARG A 57 13.42 -4.76 11.53
N ALA A 58 14.17 -5.32 10.59
CA ALA A 58 13.76 -5.39 9.21
C ALA A 58 12.45 -6.17 9.06
N ALA A 59 11.39 -5.46 8.69
CA ALA A 59 10.12 -6.04 8.30
C ALA A 59 10.13 -6.22 6.78
N GLY A 60 10.54 -7.40 6.31
CA GLY A 60 10.76 -7.78 4.90
C GLY A 60 9.50 -8.24 4.17
N GLU A 61 8.50 -8.66 4.94
CA GLU A 61 7.28 -9.32 4.48
C GLU A 61 6.06 -8.42 4.74
N GLY A 62 4.89 -8.80 4.26
CA GLY A 62 3.67 -8.01 4.45
C GLY A 62 2.57 -8.30 3.44
N CYS A 63 1.57 -7.41 3.42
CA CYS A 63 0.51 -7.43 2.43
C CYS A 63 0.09 -6.02 2.00
N ILE A 64 -0.52 -5.95 0.83
CA ILE A 64 -1.27 -4.80 0.34
C ILE A 64 -2.74 -5.01 0.67
N SER A 65 -3.41 -3.96 1.16
CA SER A 65 -4.86 -3.93 1.31
C SER A 65 -5.44 -2.74 0.56
N ILE A 66 -6.59 -2.96 -0.09
CA ILE A 66 -7.32 -1.95 -0.86
C ILE A 66 -8.77 -1.96 -0.39
N VAL A 67 -9.31 -0.77 -0.07
CA VAL A 67 -10.73 -0.59 0.27
C VAL A 67 -11.29 0.54 -0.58
N ILE A 68 -12.47 0.32 -1.16
CA ILE A 68 -13.23 1.32 -1.93
C ILE A 68 -14.62 1.42 -1.29
N ASP A 69 -15.04 2.62 -0.95
CA ASP A 69 -16.39 2.94 -0.45
C ASP A 69 -16.94 4.18 -1.17
N GLY A 70 -17.81 3.94 -2.15
CA GLY A 70 -18.37 4.98 -3.01
C GLY A 70 -17.29 5.78 -3.72
N SER A 71 -17.18 7.07 -3.38
CA SER A 71 -16.19 7.99 -3.93
C SER A 71 -14.95 8.14 -3.05
N ASN A 72 -14.69 7.22 -2.14
CA ASN A 72 -13.45 7.17 -1.34
C ASN A 72 -12.74 5.84 -1.55
N ALA A 73 -11.42 5.86 -1.59
CA ALA A 73 -10.62 4.65 -1.64
C ALA A 73 -9.30 4.83 -0.88
N ALA A 74 -8.79 3.72 -0.36
CA ALA A 74 -7.48 3.66 0.27
C ALA A 74 -6.74 2.40 -0.19
N ILE A 75 -5.43 2.54 -0.41
CA ILE A 75 -4.49 1.45 -0.63
C ILE A 75 -3.34 1.60 0.36
N ILE A 76 -3.00 0.51 1.06
CA ILE A 76 -1.93 0.52 2.07
C ILE A 76 -1.00 -0.67 1.91
N GLU A 77 0.23 -0.52 2.40
CA GLU A 77 1.21 -1.59 2.60
C GLU A 77 1.46 -1.77 4.10
N LEU A 78 1.05 -2.93 4.63
CA LEU A 78 1.34 -3.33 6.01
C LEU A 78 2.47 -4.35 6.02
N ARG A 79 3.50 -4.12 6.84
CA ARG A 79 4.72 -4.93 6.92
C ARG A 79 4.76 -5.79 8.17
N ALA A 80 5.44 -6.92 8.07
CA ALA A 80 5.75 -7.85 9.16
C ALA A 80 7.20 -8.35 9.04
N GLU A 81 7.75 -8.93 10.12
CA GLU A 81 9.07 -9.58 10.09
C GLU A 81 9.03 -10.85 9.24
N THR A 82 7.95 -11.65 9.34
CA THR A 82 7.85 -12.96 8.69
C THR A 82 6.65 -13.11 7.76
N ASP A 83 6.76 -14.06 6.83
CA ASP A 83 5.69 -14.43 5.90
C ASP A 83 4.55 -15.18 6.61
N PHE A 84 4.86 -15.93 7.67
CA PHE A 84 3.87 -16.58 8.53
C PHE A 84 2.90 -15.57 9.13
N THR A 85 3.40 -14.44 9.65
CA THR A 85 2.57 -13.37 10.18
C THR A 85 1.80 -12.65 9.07
N ALA A 86 2.45 -12.32 7.95
CA ALA A 86 1.80 -11.66 6.82
C ALA A 86 0.64 -12.47 6.18
N ARG A 87 0.65 -13.79 6.34
CA ARG A 87 -0.40 -14.70 5.86
C ARG A 87 -1.49 -14.99 6.89
N ASN A 88 -1.32 -14.55 8.13
CA ASN A 88 -2.29 -14.76 9.20
C ASN A 88 -3.55 -13.91 8.98
N ASP A 89 -4.72 -14.47 9.25
CA ASP A 89 -6.00 -13.78 9.09
C ASP A 89 -6.09 -12.50 9.95
N SER A 90 -5.64 -12.53 11.20
CA SER A 90 -5.64 -11.35 12.08
C SER A 90 -4.79 -10.20 11.55
N PHE A 91 -3.67 -10.51 10.87
CA PHE A 91 -2.83 -9.50 10.23
C PHE A 91 -3.53 -8.89 9.01
N ARG A 92 -4.19 -9.71 8.19
CA ARG A 92 -4.93 -9.27 7.00
C ARG A 92 -6.19 -8.48 7.36
N GLU A 93 -6.85 -8.86 8.44
CA GLU A 93 -7.96 -8.12 9.04
C GLU A 93 -7.49 -6.77 9.54
N LEU A 94 -6.35 -6.69 10.25
CA LEU A 94 -5.75 -5.42 10.65
C LEU A 94 -5.45 -4.53 9.45
N ALA A 95 -4.85 -5.05 8.37
CA ALA A 95 -4.57 -4.27 7.18
C ALA A 95 -5.87 -3.69 6.57
N THR A 96 -6.91 -4.51 6.48
CA THR A 96 -8.23 -4.06 6.01
C THR A 96 -8.87 -3.03 6.94
N GLN A 97 -8.74 -3.19 8.26
CA GLN A 97 -9.23 -2.25 9.25
C GLN A 97 -8.53 -0.89 9.14
N ILE A 98 -7.20 -0.88 8.99
CA ILE A 98 -6.42 0.36 8.80
C ILE A 98 -6.86 1.05 7.51
N ALA A 99 -6.95 0.32 6.39
CA ALA A 99 -7.39 0.88 5.11
C ALA A 99 -8.83 1.43 5.19
N THR A 100 -9.72 0.76 5.91
CA THR A 100 -11.11 1.20 6.12
C THR A 100 -11.17 2.48 6.95
N ASN A 101 -10.43 2.54 8.07
CA ASN A 101 -10.36 3.72 8.92
C ASN A 101 -9.75 4.91 8.15
N ALA A 102 -8.74 4.66 7.31
CA ALA A 102 -8.11 5.68 6.49
C ALA A 102 -9.08 6.42 5.57
N LEU A 103 -10.20 5.80 5.15
CA LEU A 103 -11.23 6.45 4.33
C LEU A 103 -11.82 7.71 4.98
N SER A 104 -11.83 7.78 6.31
CA SER A 104 -12.30 8.95 7.07
C SER A 104 -11.25 10.06 7.19
N GLY A 105 -10.02 9.81 6.76
CA GLY A 105 -8.90 10.75 6.80
C GLY A 105 -8.83 11.70 5.60
N PRO A 106 -7.85 12.63 5.59
CA PRO A 106 -7.57 13.49 4.44
C PRO A 106 -7.00 12.70 3.26
N ASP A 107 -7.13 13.25 2.05
CA ASP A 107 -6.46 12.72 0.86
C ASP A 107 -4.93 12.82 0.99
N GLY A 108 -4.24 11.87 0.35
CA GLY A 108 -2.78 11.76 0.40
C GLY A 108 -2.30 10.64 1.31
N ASP A 109 -1.16 10.85 1.95
CA ASP A 109 -0.50 9.83 2.76
C ASP A 109 -1.34 9.42 3.98
N VAL A 110 -1.49 8.11 4.16
CA VAL A 110 -2.21 7.54 5.31
C VAL A 110 -1.30 7.55 6.54
N ALA A 111 -1.76 8.21 7.60
CA ALA A 111 -1.15 8.17 8.92
C ALA A 111 -2.00 7.35 9.89
N LEU A 112 -1.35 6.66 10.83
CA LEU A 112 -2.06 5.97 11.91
C LEU A 112 -2.61 6.98 12.91
N ASP A 113 -3.90 6.90 13.21
CA ASP A 113 -4.53 7.56 14.34
C ASP A 113 -4.41 6.68 15.60
N ASP A 114 -4.97 7.15 16.71
CA ASP A 114 -4.92 6.43 17.98
C ASP A 114 -5.59 5.05 17.91
N ALA A 115 -6.70 4.91 17.17
CA ALA A 115 -7.44 3.67 17.05
C ALA A 115 -6.69 2.64 16.20
N MET A 116 -6.14 3.08 15.06
CA MET A 116 -5.30 2.26 14.18
C MET A 116 -4.00 1.85 14.88
N THR A 117 -3.37 2.78 15.62
CA THR A 117 -2.17 2.50 16.42
C THR A 117 -2.45 1.44 17.47
N LYS A 118 -3.58 1.55 18.18
CA LYS A 118 -3.97 0.55 19.17
C LYS A 118 -4.20 -0.83 18.56
N ALA A 119 -4.92 -0.91 17.44
CA ALA A 119 -5.16 -2.19 16.75
C ALA A 119 -3.83 -2.83 16.27
N LEU A 120 -2.93 -2.00 15.74
CA LEU A 120 -1.61 -2.44 15.29
C LEU A 120 -0.75 -2.94 16.46
N ASP A 121 -0.76 -2.24 17.60
CA ASP A 121 -0.06 -2.66 18.81
C ASP A 121 -0.61 -3.99 19.36
N GLU A 122 -1.92 -4.23 19.27
CA GLU A 122 -2.52 -5.51 19.69
C GLU A 122 -1.99 -6.69 18.86
N VAL A 123 -1.84 -6.53 17.54
CA VAL A 123 -1.25 -7.58 16.68
C VAL A 123 0.24 -7.74 16.94
N ARG A 124 0.99 -6.65 17.16
CA ARG A 124 2.41 -6.71 17.57
C ARG A 124 2.61 -7.48 18.86
N ILE A 125 1.76 -7.23 19.86
CA ILE A 125 1.83 -7.88 21.17
C ILE A 125 1.56 -9.39 21.05
N THR A 126 0.55 -9.77 20.28
CA THR A 126 0.13 -11.17 20.15
C THR A 126 1.08 -12.00 19.29
N THR A 127 1.61 -11.41 18.21
CA THR A 127 2.59 -12.07 17.32
C THR A 127 4.01 -12.02 17.87
N GLY A 128 4.33 -10.97 18.62
CA GLY A 128 5.70 -10.67 19.01
C GLY A 128 6.57 -10.22 17.83
N GLU A 129 6.01 -9.73 16.72
CA GLU A 129 6.76 -9.23 15.58
C GLU A 129 6.69 -7.71 15.45
N ASN A 130 7.71 -7.11 14.83
CA ASN A 130 7.64 -5.76 14.30
C ASN A 130 6.66 -5.73 13.12
N ILE A 131 5.51 -5.12 13.36
CA ILE A 131 4.49 -4.84 12.36
C ILE A 131 4.41 -3.33 12.16
N SER A 132 4.31 -2.85 10.93
CA SER A 132 4.24 -1.40 10.68
C SER A 132 3.44 -1.09 9.43
N LEU A 133 2.69 0.02 9.44
CA LEU A 133 2.25 0.66 8.21
C LEU A 133 3.47 1.26 7.53
N ALA A 134 3.85 0.76 6.35
CA ALA A 134 5.00 1.30 5.61
C ALA A 134 4.62 2.54 4.82
N ARG A 135 3.51 2.45 4.09
CA ARG A 135 2.96 3.52 3.27
C ARG A 135 1.50 3.25 2.98
N GLY A 136 0.77 4.31 2.64
CA GLY A 136 -0.59 4.19 2.17
C GLY A 136 -1.05 5.50 1.56
N THR A 137 -2.01 5.41 0.66
CA THR A 137 -2.60 6.58 0.01
C THR A 137 -4.12 6.48 0.09
N LYS A 138 -4.75 7.55 0.56
CA LYS A 138 -6.20 7.74 0.53
C LYS A 138 -6.57 8.77 -0.53
N MET A 139 -7.66 8.51 -1.24
CA MET A 139 -8.14 9.33 -2.34
C MET A 139 -9.66 9.50 -2.25
N SER A 140 -10.14 10.72 -2.48
CA SER A 140 -11.56 11.05 -2.58
C SER A 140 -11.91 11.56 -3.99
N GLY A 141 -13.19 11.42 -4.34
CA GLY A 141 -13.77 11.92 -5.58
C GLY A 141 -13.63 10.94 -6.75
N GLY A 142 -14.53 11.07 -7.72
CA GLY A 142 -14.59 10.19 -8.88
C GLY A 142 -15.00 8.76 -8.54
N SER A 143 -14.56 7.84 -9.39
CA SER A 143 -14.81 6.40 -9.33
C SER A 143 -13.48 5.65 -9.28
N PHE A 144 -13.50 4.42 -8.77
CA PHE A 144 -12.29 3.63 -8.55
C PHE A 144 -12.37 2.26 -9.21
N GLY A 145 -11.23 1.81 -9.71
CA GLY A 145 -10.95 0.43 -10.08
C GLY A 145 -9.78 -0.08 -9.26
N SER A 146 -9.68 -1.39 -9.05
CA SER A 146 -8.57 -1.95 -8.32
C SER A 146 -8.17 -3.32 -8.83
N TYR A 147 -6.92 -3.69 -8.57
CA TYR A 147 -6.44 -5.05 -8.71
C TYR A 147 -5.54 -5.40 -7.53
N LEU A 148 -5.84 -6.49 -6.84
CA LEU A 148 -4.97 -7.09 -5.84
C LEU A 148 -4.47 -8.43 -6.39
N HIS A 149 -3.16 -8.61 -6.47
CA HIS A 149 -2.58 -9.88 -6.88
C HIS A 149 -2.89 -10.97 -5.85
N HIS A 150 -2.97 -12.22 -6.30
CA HIS A 150 -3.51 -13.33 -5.49
C HIS A 150 -2.72 -13.63 -4.21
N ASP A 151 -1.45 -13.21 -4.13
CA ASP A 151 -0.58 -13.37 -2.96
C ASP A 151 -0.62 -12.17 -2.00
N SER A 152 -1.44 -11.16 -2.34
CA SER A 152 -1.56 -9.88 -1.64
C SER A 152 -0.25 -9.10 -1.53
N LYS A 153 0.77 -9.38 -2.35
CA LYS A 153 2.05 -8.64 -2.32
C LYS A 153 2.13 -7.48 -3.31
N LEU A 154 1.15 -7.37 -4.20
CA LEU A 154 1.07 -6.32 -5.20
C LEU A 154 -0.37 -5.85 -5.33
N GLY A 155 -0.60 -4.55 -5.28
CA GLY A 155 -1.90 -3.96 -5.49
C GLY A 155 -1.82 -2.69 -6.33
N VAL A 156 -2.89 -2.45 -7.10
CA VAL A 156 -3.08 -1.23 -7.87
C VAL A 156 -4.47 -0.67 -7.57
N LEU A 157 -4.52 0.62 -7.27
CA LEU A 157 -5.72 1.42 -7.17
C LEU A 157 -5.72 2.44 -8.32
N LEU A 158 -6.81 2.53 -9.07
CA LEU A 158 -7.00 3.45 -10.19
C LEU A 158 -8.17 4.38 -9.88
N GLN A 159 -7.97 5.68 -10.02
CA GLN A 159 -9.04 6.69 -9.95
C GLN A 159 -9.34 7.22 -11.35
N PHE A 160 -10.63 7.37 -11.64
CA PHE A 160 -11.11 7.90 -12.91
C PHE A 160 -12.40 8.73 -12.73
N GLU A 161 -12.68 9.57 -13.72
CA GLU A 161 -13.97 10.24 -13.89
C GLU A 161 -14.72 9.62 -15.06
N GLY A 162 -16.06 9.68 -15.00
CA GLY A 162 -16.95 9.12 -16.01
C GLY A 162 -17.26 7.64 -15.77
N GLU A 163 -17.82 6.99 -16.80
CA GLU A 163 -18.18 5.58 -16.75
C GLU A 163 -17.08 4.73 -17.40
N LEU A 164 -16.54 3.78 -16.64
CA LEU A 164 -15.56 2.82 -17.12
C LEU A 164 -16.06 1.41 -16.79
N PRO A 165 -16.17 0.49 -17.77
CA PRO A 165 -16.56 -0.88 -17.49
C PRO A 165 -15.63 -1.54 -16.47
N GLU A 166 -16.19 -2.27 -15.50
CA GLU A 166 -15.44 -2.87 -14.38
C GLU A 166 -14.28 -3.78 -14.86
N ASP A 167 -14.51 -4.61 -15.89
CA ASP A 167 -13.45 -5.45 -16.47
C ASP A 167 -12.32 -4.63 -17.09
N LEU A 168 -12.64 -3.50 -17.73
CA LEU A 168 -11.62 -2.61 -18.29
C LEU A 168 -10.87 -1.87 -17.17
N ALA A 169 -11.56 -1.39 -16.13
CA ALA A 169 -10.91 -0.76 -14.97
C ALA A 169 -9.94 -1.73 -14.27
N THR A 170 -10.40 -2.95 -14.02
CA THR A 170 -9.59 -4.04 -13.44
C THR A 170 -8.43 -4.41 -14.37
N GLY A 171 -8.68 -4.49 -15.67
CA GLY A 171 -7.68 -4.80 -16.67
C GLY A 171 -6.60 -3.73 -16.80
N ILE A 172 -6.95 -2.45 -16.70
CA ILE A 172 -5.98 -1.34 -16.62
C ILE A 172 -5.16 -1.45 -15.34
N CYS A 173 -5.77 -1.81 -14.20
CA CYS A 173 -5.01 -2.05 -12.96
C CYS A 173 -4.02 -3.23 -13.12
N GLN A 174 -4.43 -4.30 -13.80
CA GLN A 174 -3.53 -5.42 -14.13
C GLN A 174 -2.42 -5.01 -15.10
N HIS A 175 -2.70 -4.10 -16.03
CA HIS A 175 -1.67 -3.53 -16.90
C HIS A 175 -0.62 -2.80 -16.07
N VAL A 176 -1.02 -1.88 -15.19
CA VAL A 176 -0.09 -1.17 -14.29
C VAL A 176 0.71 -2.15 -13.42
N ALA A 177 0.07 -3.24 -12.97
CA ALA A 177 0.70 -4.27 -12.16
C ALA A 177 1.82 -5.02 -12.91
N ALA A 178 1.59 -5.39 -14.17
CA ALA A 178 2.43 -6.34 -14.91
C ALA A 178 3.31 -5.73 -15.99
N ASN A 179 2.97 -4.55 -16.52
CA ASN A 179 3.68 -3.96 -17.65
C ASN A 179 5.05 -3.42 -17.24
N VAL A 180 6.03 -3.63 -18.12
CA VAL A 180 7.39 -3.09 -17.99
C VAL A 180 7.73 -2.33 -19.28
N PRO A 181 8.05 -1.03 -19.20
CA PRO A 181 8.13 -0.22 -17.99
C PRO A 181 6.76 0.02 -17.34
N THR A 182 6.74 0.09 -16.01
CA THR A 182 5.56 0.55 -15.27
C THR A 182 5.32 2.02 -15.62
N PRO A 183 4.07 2.44 -15.90
CA PRO A 183 3.79 3.84 -16.18
C PRO A 183 4.19 4.71 -14.99
N MET A 184 4.78 5.86 -15.27
CA MET A 184 5.21 6.85 -14.27
C MET A 184 4.11 7.86 -13.95
N ALA A 185 3.21 8.09 -14.91
CA ALA A 185 2.12 9.04 -14.79
C ALA A 185 0.92 8.58 -15.64
N VAL A 186 -0.24 9.18 -15.42
CA VAL A 186 -1.42 8.91 -16.25
C VAL A 186 -1.16 9.34 -17.69
N ASP A 187 -0.67 10.56 -17.86
CA ASP A 187 -0.35 11.22 -19.13
C ASP A 187 0.94 12.05 -18.99
N GLU A 188 1.30 12.78 -20.05
CA GLU A 188 2.51 13.62 -20.10
C GLU A 188 2.50 14.78 -19.09
N HIS A 189 1.33 15.22 -18.62
CA HIS A 189 1.20 16.32 -17.66
C HIS A 189 1.57 15.91 -16.24
N GLY A 190 1.47 14.61 -15.93
CA GLY A 190 1.89 14.06 -14.64
C GLY A 190 3.38 13.76 -14.54
N LEU A 191 4.16 13.95 -15.61
CA LEU A 191 5.60 13.65 -15.60
C LEU A 191 6.43 14.81 -14.97
N PRO A 192 7.55 14.50 -14.29
CA PRO A 192 8.48 15.52 -13.82
C PRO A 192 9.02 16.39 -14.97
N GLY A 193 8.91 17.72 -14.84
CA GLY A 193 9.27 18.65 -15.91
C GLY A 193 10.75 18.63 -16.29
N ASP A 194 11.63 18.34 -15.33
CA ASP A 194 13.07 18.15 -15.54
C ASP A 194 13.36 16.89 -16.36
N LEU A 195 12.66 15.78 -16.11
CA LEU A 195 12.75 14.57 -16.91
C LEU A 195 12.28 14.81 -18.35
N VAL A 196 11.15 15.51 -18.52
CA VAL A 196 10.64 15.84 -19.86
C VAL A 196 11.63 16.72 -20.62
N ALA A 197 12.17 17.76 -19.97
CA ALA A 197 13.17 18.65 -20.57
C ALA A 197 14.46 17.91 -20.95
N LEU A 198 14.92 17.01 -20.08
CA LEU A 198 16.08 16.16 -20.34
C LEU A 198 15.86 15.29 -21.58
N LYS A 199 14.74 14.55 -21.63
CA LYS A 199 14.41 13.65 -22.75
C LYS A 199 14.21 14.40 -24.06
N ALA A 200 13.61 15.59 -24.02
CA ALA A 200 13.49 16.46 -25.19
C ALA A 200 14.86 16.95 -25.69
N GLY A 201 15.76 17.31 -24.78
CA GLY A 201 17.15 17.69 -25.10
C GLY A 201 17.93 16.54 -25.74
N GLU A 202 17.85 15.33 -25.18
CA GLU A 202 18.45 14.12 -25.75
C GLU A 202 17.94 13.84 -27.16
N ALA A 203 16.61 13.88 -27.36
CA ALA A 203 15.98 13.65 -28.65
C ALA A 203 16.43 14.67 -29.72
N LYS A 204 16.57 15.95 -29.33
CA LYS A 204 17.05 17.01 -30.21
C LYS A 204 18.52 16.81 -30.58
N ALA A 205 19.39 16.56 -29.59
CA ALA A 205 20.82 16.37 -29.82
C ALA A 205 21.09 15.18 -30.76
N GLU A 206 20.38 14.07 -30.57
CA GLU A 206 20.51 12.91 -31.46
C GLU A 206 20.02 13.20 -32.88
N ALA A 207 18.93 13.97 -33.01
CA ALA A 207 18.41 14.36 -34.31
C ALA A 207 19.38 15.29 -35.09
N GLU A 208 20.02 16.24 -34.40
CA GLU A 208 21.04 17.13 -34.98
C GLU A 208 22.27 16.34 -35.43
N ASN A 209 22.68 15.34 -34.66
CA ASN A 209 23.80 14.45 -34.98
C ASN A 209 23.49 13.43 -36.09
N SER A 210 22.23 13.33 -36.55
CA SER A 210 21.84 12.36 -37.59
C SER A 210 22.29 12.74 -39.01
N GLY A 211 22.79 13.98 -39.20
CA GLY A 211 23.23 14.50 -40.50
C GLY A 211 22.10 14.73 -41.51
N LYS A 212 20.83 14.65 -41.08
CA LYS A 212 19.65 14.84 -41.92
C LYS A 212 19.26 16.32 -42.02
N PRO A 213 18.48 16.71 -43.05
CA PRO A 213 17.98 18.07 -43.17
C PRO A 213 17.18 18.52 -41.93
N PRO A 214 17.17 19.83 -41.58
CA PRO A 214 16.54 20.33 -40.35
C PRO A 214 15.08 19.90 -40.16
N GLU A 215 14.28 19.89 -41.23
CA GLU A 215 12.87 19.45 -41.16
C GLU A 215 12.73 17.97 -40.80
N ILE A 216 13.65 17.13 -41.28
CA ILE A 216 13.66 15.70 -40.99
C ILE A 216 14.20 15.45 -39.58
N ALA A 217 15.22 16.19 -39.16
CA ALA A 217 15.74 16.14 -37.80
C ALA A 217 14.64 16.53 -36.77
N ALA A 218 13.89 17.60 -37.04
CA ALA A 218 12.77 18.01 -36.18
C ALA A 218 11.73 16.90 -36.00
N LYS A 219 11.30 16.25 -37.10
CA LYS A 219 10.37 15.11 -37.06
C LYS A 219 10.92 13.91 -36.30
N ILE A 220 12.24 13.68 -36.34
CA ILE A 220 12.88 12.60 -35.58
C ILE A 220 12.85 12.90 -34.09
N ALA A 221 13.18 14.14 -33.69
CA ALA A 221 13.11 14.56 -32.30
C ALA A 221 11.67 14.44 -31.75
N GLU A 222 10.68 14.91 -32.53
CA GLU A 222 9.25 14.79 -32.19
C GLU A 222 8.82 13.32 -32.05
N GLY A 223 9.21 12.46 -32.99
CA GLY A 223 8.89 11.04 -32.91
C GLY A 223 9.51 10.34 -31.70
N LYS A 224 10.72 10.75 -31.29
CA LYS A 224 11.41 10.21 -30.11
C LYS A 224 10.73 10.62 -28.81
N ILE A 225 10.37 11.91 -28.67
CA ILE A 225 9.68 12.37 -27.45
C ILE A 225 8.28 11.76 -27.36
N ARG A 226 7.57 11.63 -28.49
CA ARG A 226 6.28 10.93 -28.53
C ARG A 226 6.42 9.48 -28.07
N LYS A 227 7.42 8.75 -28.59
CA LYS A 227 7.68 7.37 -28.18
C LYS A 227 8.01 7.27 -26.68
N PHE A 228 8.74 8.23 -26.13
CA PHE A 228 8.99 8.29 -24.70
C PHE A 228 7.67 8.37 -23.91
N PHE A 229 6.75 9.26 -24.29
CA PHE A 229 5.43 9.36 -23.64
C PHE A 229 4.60 8.08 -23.81
N GLU A 230 4.62 7.44 -24.99
CA GLU A 230 3.97 6.15 -25.24
C GLU A 230 4.52 5.03 -24.34
N GLU A 231 5.78 5.12 -23.90
CA GLU A 231 6.41 4.14 -23.02
C GLU A 231 6.16 4.42 -21.54
N VAL A 232 6.11 5.69 -21.10
CA VAL A 232 6.07 6.01 -19.65
C VAL A 232 4.73 6.54 -19.14
N THR A 233 3.74 6.76 -19.99
CA THR A 233 2.41 7.23 -19.58
C THR A 233 1.37 6.12 -19.71
N LEU A 234 0.47 6.01 -18.74
CA LEU A 234 -0.56 4.97 -18.74
C LEU A 234 -1.44 5.04 -19.98
N VAL A 235 -1.90 6.22 -20.37
CA VAL A 235 -2.76 6.36 -21.56
C VAL A 235 -2.01 6.12 -22.88
N GLY A 236 -0.70 6.37 -22.90
CA GLY A 236 0.15 6.14 -24.08
C GLY A 236 0.57 4.68 -24.27
N GLN A 237 0.55 3.88 -23.21
CA GLN A 237 0.97 2.48 -23.26
C GLN A 237 0.00 1.60 -24.04
N LYS A 238 0.57 0.62 -24.74
CA LYS A 238 -0.18 -0.47 -25.38
C LYS A 238 -0.77 -1.38 -24.31
N TYR A 239 -2.03 -1.75 -24.46
CA TYR A 239 -2.72 -2.53 -23.44
C TYR A 239 -2.24 -3.97 -23.40
N VAL A 240 -1.90 -4.49 -22.21
CA VAL A 240 -1.31 -5.85 -22.06
C VAL A 240 -2.26 -6.97 -22.50
N ARG A 241 -3.59 -6.73 -22.46
CA ARG A 241 -4.58 -7.71 -22.94
C ARG A 241 -4.91 -7.55 -24.43
N ASP A 242 -4.51 -6.44 -25.07
CA ASP A 242 -4.72 -6.16 -26.50
C ASP A 242 -3.66 -5.13 -26.97
N ASP A 243 -2.50 -5.62 -27.41
CA ASP A 243 -1.34 -4.80 -27.80
C ASP A 243 -1.53 -4.03 -29.12
N SER A 244 -2.67 -4.25 -29.79
CA SER A 244 -3.08 -3.50 -30.97
C SER A 244 -3.63 -2.12 -30.62
N LYS A 245 -3.99 -1.89 -29.34
CA LYS A 245 -4.60 -0.65 -28.86
C LYS A 245 -3.81 -0.03 -27.71
N GLN A 246 -3.80 1.29 -27.66
CA GLN A 246 -3.34 2.04 -26.50
C GLN A 246 -4.44 2.16 -25.47
N ILE A 247 -4.10 2.24 -24.19
CA ILE A 247 -5.09 2.38 -23.11
C ILE A 247 -5.94 3.62 -23.29
N GLY A 248 -5.36 4.76 -23.69
CA GLY A 248 -6.11 5.98 -23.97
C GLY A 248 -7.20 5.80 -25.03
N SER A 249 -6.97 4.92 -26.02
CA SER A 249 -7.94 4.62 -27.08
C SER A 249 -9.09 3.70 -26.64
N LEU A 250 -8.94 3.02 -25.50
CA LEU A 250 -9.95 2.14 -24.92
C LEU A 250 -10.92 2.89 -24.00
N LEU A 251 -10.62 4.14 -23.63
CA LEU A 251 -11.45 4.92 -22.73
C LEU A 251 -12.75 5.34 -23.42
N PRO A 252 -13.93 5.09 -22.81
CA PRO A 252 -15.19 5.59 -23.33
C PRO A 252 -15.21 7.12 -23.41
N LYS A 253 -16.07 7.66 -24.27
CA LYS A 253 -16.26 9.12 -24.38
C LYS A 253 -16.75 9.69 -23.04
N GLY A 254 -16.07 10.71 -22.54
CA GLY A 254 -16.39 11.34 -21.25
C GLY A 254 -15.68 10.69 -20.07
N THR A 255 -14.84 9.69 -20.31
CA THR A 255 -14.06 8.99 -19.28
C THR A 255 -12.62 9.47 -19.31
N SER A 256 -12.05 9.75 -18.12
CA SER A 256 -10.64 10.11 -17.99
C SER A 256 -10.02 9.47 -16.76
N LEU A 257 -8.83 8.92 -16.92
CA LEU A 257 -8.04 8.45 -15.79
C LEU A 257 -7.45 9.67 -15.08
N LYS A 258 -7.45 9.65 -13.74
CA LYS A 258 -6.99 10.80 -12.94
C LYS A 258 -5.71 10.49 -12.21
N ASN A 259 -5.63 9.31 -11.61
CA ASN A 259 -4.49 8.92 -10.81
C ASN A 259 -4.46 7.40 -10.68
N PHE A 260 -3.29 6.83 -10.39
CA PHE A 260 -3.15 5.45 -9.97
C PHE A 260 -2.06 5.33 -8.92
N VAL A 261 -2.22 4.36 -8.03
CA VAL A 261 -1.22 4.01 -7.03
C VAL A 261 -0.93 2.53 -7.18
N ARG A 262 0.34 2.19 -7.38
CA ARG A 262 0.84 0.81 -7.42
C ARG A 262 1.72 0.60 -6.20
N LEU A 263 1.33 -0.33 -5.32
CA LEU A 263 2.18 -0.75 -4.21
C LEU A 263 2.67 -2.17 -4.43
N GLN A 264 3.93 -2.39 -4.09
CA GLN A 264 4.55 -3.71 -4.01
C GLN A 264 5.18 -3.85 -2.64
N VAL A 265 4.93 -4.96 -1.96
CA VAL A 265 5.49 -5.29 -0.65
C VAL A 265 7.02 -5.25 -0.74
N GLY A 266 7.63 -4.29 -0.05
CA GLY A 266 9.07 -4.05 -0.01
C GLY A 266 9.64 -3.41 -1.28
N GLY A 267 8.79 -2.99 -2.20
CA GLY A 267 9.19 -2.19 -3.36
C GLY A 267 9.42 -0.73 -2.97
N GLU A 268 10.13 -0.01 -3.84
CA GLU A 268 10.24 1.45 -3.78
C GLU A 268 8.91 2.13 -4.15
#